data_AF-A0A949UJ13-F1
#
_entry.id   AF-A0A949UJ13-F1
#
_cell.length_a   1.000
_cell.length_b   1.000
_cell.length_c   1.000
_cell.angle_alpha   90.00
_cell.angle_beta   90.00
_cell.angle_gamma   90.00
#
_symmetry.space_group_name_H-M   'P 1'
#
loop_
_entity.id
_entity.type
_entity.pdbx_description
1 polymer ?
#
loop_
_entity_poly.entity_id
_entity_poly.type
_entity_poly.pdbx_seq_one_letter_code
_entity_poly.pdbx_strand_id
1 'polypeptide(L)'
;MSRLQQLEYWDFEVEGRGVVARPDLKGLFFLNPTAREIWRKHRAGASSEEIAAFFAATCGIPIGVALRDITATLQDWQQTLLAEHPPEHSALPSVNWPEDGTAHAIDCRLNGKHFRILLPPGDLVDEIAPRLESLRVPPSPPDITLRLVEADQCVCIFHRGELLAAEDHPAAARAVLLQEMVRLSASDRDFLAIFHAAACGSESKCIIFPAATHSGKTTL
;
A
#
# COMPACT_ATOMS: atom_id res chain seq x y z
N MET A 1 27.42 -9.23 11.82
CA MET A 1 27.10 -7.78 11.77
C MET A 1 25.65 -7.66 11.39
N SER A 2 24.75 -7.41 12.36
CA SER A 2 23.31 -7.35 12.13
C SER A 2 22.94 -6.04 11.42
N ARG A 3 22.32 -6.16 10.24
CA ARG A 3 21.61 -5.05 9.59
C ARG A 3 20.30 -4.84 10.35
N LEU A 4 20.32 -3.99 11.37
CA LEU A 4 19.11 -3.29 11.77
C LEU A 4 18.76 -2.37 10.60
N GLN A 5 17.72 -2.74 9.85
CA GLN A 5 17.14 -1.89 8.82
C GLN A 5 16.70 -0.59 9.52
N GLN A 6 17.35 0.53 9.18
CA GLN A 6 16.79 1.83 9.52
C GLN A 6 15.44 1.91 8.83
N LEU A 7 14.37 1.90 9.62
CA LEU A 7 13.03 2.19 9.12
C LEU A 7 13.09 3.51 8.36
N GLU A 8 12.81 3.46 7.06
CA GLU A 8 12.76 4.64 6.22
C GLU A 8 11.40 5.31 6.43
N TYR A 9 11.42 6.55 6.91
CA TYR A 9 10.21 7.34 7.11
C TYR A 9 10.26 8.53 6.15
N TRP A 10 9.12 8.85 5.55
CA TRP A 10 8.95 10.09 4.81
C TRP A 10 8.02 11.00 5.60
N ASP A 11 8.47 12.22 5.92
CA ASP A 11 7.64 13.25 6.53
C ASP A 11 7.50 14.47 5.64
N PHE A 12 6.28 14.95 5.45
CA PHE A 12 5.96 16.11 4.61
C PHE A 12 4.72 16.84 5.13
N GLU A 13 4.45 18.03 4.57
CA GLU A 13 3.33 18.87 4.98
C GLU A 13 2.24 18.92 3.91
N VAL A 14 0.98 18.82 4.37
CA VAL A 14 -0.24 18.89 3.57
C VAL A 14 -1.20 19.86 4.24
N GLU A 15 -1.46 21.02 3.63
CA GLU A 15 -2.42 22.02 4.13
C GLU A 15 -2.24 22.38 5.62
N GLY A 16 -0.98 22.53 6.08
CA GLY A 16 -0.68 22.82 7.49
C GLY A 16 -0.62 21.59 8.41
N ARG A 17 -1.00 20.40 7.93
CA ARG A 17 -0.96 19.13 8.67
C ARG A 17 0.32 18.37 8.35
N GLY A 18 0.91 17.73 9.36
CA GLY A 18 2.06 16.85 9.16
C GLY A 18 1.57 15.50 8.65
N VAL A 19 2.27 14.92 7.68
CA VAL A 19 2.01 13.56 7.19
C VAL A 19 3.27 12.74 7.35
N VAL A 20 3.13 11.54 7.93
CA VAL A 20 4.21 10.56 8.02
C VAL A 20 3.80 9.32 7.24
N ALA A 21 4.66 8.89 6.32
CA ALA A 21 4.51 7.69 5.53
C ALA A 21 5.62 6.69 5.86
N ARG A 22 5.25 5.42 5.84
CA ARG A 22 6.16 4.28 5.97
C ARG A 22 5.97 3.36 4.77
N PRO A 23 7.04 3.02 4.02
CA PRO A 23 6.92 2.13 2.88
C PRO A 23 6.37 0.75 3.21
N ASP A 24 6.58 0.29 4.45
CA ASP A 24 6.14 -1.02 4.94
C ASP A 24 4.74 -1.03 5.58
N LEU A 25 4.10 0.14 5.72
CA LEU A 25 2.73 0.24 6.24
C LEU A 25 1.75 0.60 5.12
N LYS A 26 0.62 -0.11 5.08
CA LYS A 26 -0.53 0.24 4.22
C LYS A 26 -1.26 1.44 4.84
N GLY A 27 -0.79 2.67 4.61
CA GLY A 27 -1.48 3.89 5.03
C GLY A 27 -0.59 5.12 5.27
N LEU A 28 -1.24 6.26 5.53
CA LEU A 28 -0.58 7.53 5.88
C LEU A 28 -1.04 7.97 7.29
N PHE A 29 -0.09 8.46 8.08
CA PHE A 29 -0.39 9.01 9.41
C PHE A 29 -0.51 10.52 9.34
N PHE A 30 -1.72 11.02 9.58
CA PHE A 30 -1.98 12.46 9.67
C PHE A 30 -1.75 12.96 11.09
N LEU A 31 -0.79 13.85 11.24
CA LEU A 31 -0.43 14.50 12.50
C LEU A 31 -1.13 15.86 12.58
N ASN A 32 -1.91 16.05 13.65
CA ASN A 32 -2.37 17.38 14.04
C ASN A 32 -1.17 18.28 14.43
N PRO A 33 -1.34 19.61 14.58
CA PRO A 33 -0.23 20.52 14.85
C PRO A 33 0.61 20.14 16.10
N THR A 34 -0.06 19.69 17.17
CA THR A 34 0.61 19.23 18.39
C THR A 34 1.44 17.98 18.13
N ALA A 35 0.84 16.95 17.53
CA ALA A 35 1.48 15.68 17.17
C ALA A 35 2.66 15.90 16.21
N ARG A 36 2.54 16.83 15.27
CA ARG A 36 3.65 17.18 14.36
C ARG A 36 4.86 17.75 15.11
N GLU A 37 4.63 18.60 16.08
CA GLU A 37 5.71 19.19 16.87
C GLU A 37 6.34 18.16 17.83
N ILE A 38 5.54 17.24 18.38
CA ILE A 38 6.03 16.07 19.11
C ILE A 38 6.94 15.23 18.20
N TRP A 39 6.46 14.91 16.99
CA TRP A 39 7.21 14.13 16.00
C TRP A 39 8.54 14.78 15.65
N ARG A 40 8.54 16.08 15.35
CA ARG A 40 9.74 16.84 15.00
C ARG A 40 10.80 16.79 16.11
N LYS A 41 10.40 16.97 17.37
CA LYS A 41 11.32 16.91 18.51
C LYS A 41 11.81 15.51 18.80
N HIS A 42 10.92 14.52 18.74
CA HIS A 42 11.28 13.11 18.90
C HIS A 42 12.30 12.67 17.83
N ARG A 43 12.09 13.06 16.56
CA ARG A 43 13.04 12.82 15.46
C ARG A 43 14.39 13.51 15.66
N ALA A 44 14.40 14.66 16.35
CA ALA A 44 15.62 15.36 16.73
C ALA A 44 16.33 14.74 17.96
N GLY A 45 15.78 13.67 18.53
CA GLY A 45 16.35 12.96 19.69
C GLY A 45 15.98 13.53 21.05
N ALA A 46 14.98 14.42 21.13
CA ALA A 46 14.53 14.97 22.41
C ALA A 46 13.83 13.90 23.27
N SER A 47 14.06 13.95 24.58
CA SER A 47 13.39 13.06 25.54
C SER A 47 11.93 13.44 25.76
N SER A 48 11.13 12.51 26.30
CA SER A 48 9.73 12.77 26.67
C SER A 48 9.60 13.95 27.64
N GLU A 49 10.53 14.08 28.58
CA GLU A 49 10.59 15.17 29.56
C GLU A 49 10.89 16.52 28.90
N GLU A 50 11.83 16.55 27.94
CA GLU A 50 12.16 17.78 27.19
C GLU A 50 11.00 18.24 26.32
N ILE A 51 10.32 17.30 25.66
CA ILE A 51 9.12 17.58 24.86
C ILE A 51 7.99 18.07 25.77
N ALA A 52 7.78 17.42 26.92
CA ALA A 52 6.76 17.82 27.89
C ALA A 52 7.02 19.21 28.48
N ALA A 53 8.28 19.53 28.81
CA ALA A 53 8.66 20.85 29.32
C ALA A 53 8.35 21.96 28.29
N PHE A 54 8.61 21.70 27.01
CA PHE A 54 8.26 22.62 25.93
C PHE A 54 6.74 22.87 25.85
N PHE A 55 5.93 21.83 25.89
CA PHE A 55 4.46 21.98 25.81
C PHE A 55 3.86 22.58 27.08
N ALA A 56 4.40 22.27 28.26
CA ALA A 56 3.98 22.90 29.51
C ALA A 56 4.19 24.42 29.46
N ALA A 57 5.36 24.87 29.00
CA ALA A 57 5.68 26.29 28.86
C ALA A 57 4.85 26.98 27.76
N THR A 58 4.67 26.33 26.60
CA THR A 58 4.01 26.94 25.44
C THR A 58 2.49 27.01 25.60
N CYS A 59 1.88 25.96 26.17
CA CYS A 59 0.42 25.86 26.32
C CYS A 59 -0.08 26.32 27.70
N GLY A 60 0.81 26.63 28.64
CA GLY A 60 0.44 27.02 30.00
C GLY A 60 -0.21 25.90 30.81
N ILE A 61 0.13 24.64 30.52
CA ILE A 61 -0.42 23.46 31.20
C ILE A 61 0.54 22.92 32.26
N PRO A 62 0.05 22.23 33.32
CA PRO A 62 0.92 21.60 34.30
C PRO A 62 1.85 20.57 33.67
N ILE A 63 3.12 20.58 34.06
CA ILE A 63 4.15 19.67 33.52
C ILE A 63 3.77 18.18 33.64
N GLY A 64 3.12 17.79 34.73
CA GLY A 64 2.66 16.40 34.92
C GLY A 64 1.59 15.97 33.90
N VAL A 65 0.73 16.90 33.47
CA VAL A 65 -0.26 16.64 32.41
C VAL A 65 0.44 16.50 31.07
N ALA A 66 1.33 17.45 30.74
CA ALA A 66 2.11 17.40 29.52
C ALA A 66 2.90 16.08 29.41
N LEU A 67 3.62 15.70 30.47
CA LEU A 67 4.44 14.49 30.47
C LEU A 67 3.62 13.22 30.24
N ARG A 68 2.46 13.11 30.90
CA ARG A 68 1.54 11.98 30.71
C ARG A 68 1.07 11.89 29.26
N ASP A 69 0.63 13.01 28.69
CA ASP A 69 0.05 13.03 27.35
C ASP A 69 1.11 12.78 26.26
N ILE A 70 2.33 13.32 26.43
CA ILE A 70 3.48 13.03 25.56
C ILE A 70 3.87 11.54 25.65
N THR A 71 3.96 11.00 26.85
CA THR A 71 4.33 9.58 27.06
C THR A 71 3.30 8.65 26.42
N ALA A 72 2.01 8.92 26.61
CA ALA A 72 0.94 8.15 26.00
C ALA A 72 0.99 8.22 24.47
N THR A 73 1.25 9.40 23.89
CA THR A 73 1.37 9.58 22.44
C THR A 73 2.54 8.79 21.86
N LEU A 74 3.71 8.84 22.52
CA LEU A 74 4.89 8.11 22.05
C LEU A 74 4.72 6.59 22.20
N GLN A 75 4.03 6.12 23.25
CA GLN A 75 3.68 4.71 23.42
C GLN A 75 2.72 4.23 22.34
N ASP A 76 1.69 5.01 22.02
CA ASP A 76 0.76 4.71 20.92
C ASP A 76 1.51 4.58 19.59
N TRP A 77 2.45 5.49 19.31
CA TRP A 77 3.28 5.41 18.11
C TRP A 77 4.20 4.18 18.12
N GLN A 78 4.79 3.80 19.25
CA GLN A 78 5.57 2.57 19.36
C GLN A 78 4.77 1.32 18.98
N GLN A 79 3.45 1.33 19.21
CA GLN A 79 2.56 0.23 18.86
C GLN A 79 1.97 0.34 17.44
N THR A 80 2.03 1.52 16.84
CA THR A 80 1.43 1.80 15.53
C THR A 80 2.48 2.30 14.53
N LEU A 81 2.69 3.62 14.47
CA LEU A 81 3.55 4.31 13.51
C LEU A 81 5.01 3.84 13.52
N LEU A 82 5.54 3.39 14.65
CA LEU A 82 6.92 2.97 14.85
C LEU A 82 7.05 1.46 15.06
N ALA A 83 5.95 0.71 15.12
CA ALA A 83 5.99 -0.73 15.32
C ALA A 83 6.70 -1.41 14.14
N GLU A 84 7.70 -2.25 14.43
CA GLU A 84 8.31 -3.10 13.41
C GLU A 84 7.23 -4.00 12.84
N HIS A 85 6.97 -3.87 11.54
CA HIS A 85 6.16 -4.83 10.82
C HIS A 85 7.16 -5.79 10.18
N PRO A 86 7.14 -7.08 10.56
CA PRO A 86 7.93 -8.04 9.83
C PRO A 86 7.52 -7.91 8.36
N PRO A 87 8.48 -7.89 7.42
CA PRO A 87 8.13 -7.92 6.01
C PRO A 87 7.15 -9.09 5.83
N GLU A 88 6.04 -8.87 5.13
CA GLU A 88 5.12 -9.91 4.71
C GLU A 88 5.81 -10.86 3.71
N HIS A 89 6.99 -11.38 4.05
CA HIS A 89 7.52 -12.63 3.54
C HIS A 89 6.80 -13.76 4.27
N SER A 90 5.47 -13.80 4.14
CA SER A 90 4.77 -15.06 4.34
C SER A 90 5.42 -16.05 3.41
N ALA A 91 5.81 -17.21 3.95
CA ALA A 91 6.18 -18.36 3.15
C ALA A 91 5.17 -18.46 2.01
N LEU A 92 5.64 -18.64 0.77
CA LEU A 92 4.77 -18.81 -0.39
C LEU A 92 3.66 -19.78 0.05
N PRO A 93 2.38 -19.36 0.01
CA PRO A 93 1.30 -20.27 0.39
C PRO A 93 1.47 -21.55 -0.42
N SER A 94 1.09 -22.70 0.15
CA SER A 94 1.09 -23.95 -0.60
C SER A 94 0.12 -23.81 -1.76
N VAL A 95 0.65 -23.42 -2.92
CA VAL A 95 -0.13 -23.12 -4.11
C VAL A 95 -0.36 -24.42 -4.86
N ASN A 96 -1.62 -24.81 -5.01
CA ASN A 96 -2.00 -25.87 -5.93
C ASN A 96 -1.97 -25.30 -7.34
N TRP A 97 -0.88 -25.54 -8.05
CA TRP A 97 -0.79 -25.14 -9.46
C TRP A 97 -1.85 -25.91 -10.26
N PRO A 98 -2.80 -25.24 -10.92
CA PRO A 98 -3.75 -25.94 -11.77
C PRO A 98 -2.99 -26.65 -12.89
N GLU A 99 -3.35 -27.90 -13.16
CA GLU A 99 -2.77 -28.68 -14.26
C GLU A 99 -2.89 -27.88 -15.57
N ASP A 100 -1.78 -27.79 -16.31
CA ASP A 100 -1.71 -27.03 -17.56
C ASP A 100 -2.78 -27.54 -18.54
N GLY A 101 -3.80 -26.71 -18.75
CA GLY A 101 -4.96 -27.04 -19.60
C GLY A 101 -6.32 -26.71 -18.97
N THR A 102 -6.40 -26.51 -17.66
CA THR A 102 -7.66 -26.17 -16.97
C THR A 102 -7.88 -24.66 -16.78
N ALA A 103 -6.85 -23.84 -17.01
CA ALA A 103 -6.93 -22.41 -16.82
C ALA A 103 -7.72 -21.70 -17.94
N HIS A 104 -8.62 -20.80 -17.55
CA HIS A 104 -9.27 -19.88 -18.48
C HIS A 104 -8.30 -18.77 -18.86
N ALA A 105 -7.98 -18.67 -20.15
CA ALA A 105 -7.08 -17.64 -20.68
C ALA A 105 -7.88 -16.43 -21.19
N ILE A 106 -7.47 -15.25 -20.75
CA ILE A 106 -7.97 -13.97 -21.26
C ILE A 106 -6.79 -13.23 -21.89
N ASP A 107 -6.86 -13.03 -23.21
CA ASP A 107 -5.92 -12.18 -23.94
C ASP A 107 -6.47 -10.75 -23.99
N CYS A 108 -5.71 -9.80 -23.48
CA CYS A 108 -6.09 -8.38 -23.44
C CYS A 108 -4.92 -7.46 -23.79
N ARG A 109 -5.22 -6.22 -24.16
CA ARG A 109 -4.21 -5.22 -24.52
C ARG A 109 -4.36 -3.95 -23.70
N LEU A 110 -3.26 -3.53 -23.07
CA LEU A 110 -3.20 -2.30 -22.27
C LEU A 110 -1.89 -1.57 -22.57
N ASN A 111 -1.97 -0.27 -22.85
CA ASN A 111 -0.82 0.58 -23.20
C ASN A 111 0.10 -0.03 -24.29
N GLY A 112 -0.50 -0.67 -25.29
CA GLY A 112 0.24 -1.32 -26.38
C GLY A 112 0.92 -2.66 -26.03
N LYS A 113 0.83 -3.11 -24.76
CA LYS A 113 1.32 -4.42 -24.31
C LYS A 113 0.21 -5.47 -24.36
N HIS A 114 0.57 -6.66 -24.82
CA HIS A 114 -0.29 -7.83 -24.86
C HIS A 114 -0.15 -8.62 -23.57
N PHE A 115 -1.27 -8.79 -22.87
CA PHE A 115 -1.37 -9.54 -21.63
C PHE A 115 -2.11 -10.86 -21.87
N ARG A 116 -1.61 -11.92 -21.26
CA ARG A 116 -2.35 -13.17 -21.05
C ARG A 116 -2.62 -13.36 -19.56
N ILE A 117 -3.89 -13.34 -19.18
CA ILE A 117 -4.33 -13.60 -17.82
C ILE A 117 -4.81 -15.04 -17.75
N LEU A 118 -4.20 -15.83 -16.88
CA LEU A 118 -4.57 -17.22 -16.62
C LEU A 118 -5.32 -17.30 -15.30
N LEU A 119 -6.59 -17.69 -15.36
CA LEU A 119 -7.47 -17.82 -14.20
C LEU A 119 -7.81 -19.29 -13.95
N PRO A 120 -7.89 -19.76 -12.69
CA PRO A 120 -8.49 -21.05 -12.40
C PRO A 120 -9.98 -20.99 -12.73
N PRO A 121 -10.62 -22.11 -13.09
CA PRO A 121 -12.07 -22.14 -13.31
C PRO A 121 -12.80 -21.83 -11.99
N GLY A 122 -13.95 -21.13 -12.07
CA GLY A 122 -14.77 -20.79 -10.90
C GLY A 122 -14.93 -19.29 -10.69
N ASP A 123 -15.14 -18.89 -9.43
CA ASP A 123 -15.55 -17.54 -9.02
C ASP A 123 -14.61 -16.43 -9.51
N LEU A 124 -13.31 -16.71 -9.62
CA LEU A 124 -12.34 -15.75 -10.16
C LEU A 124 -12.59 -15.40 -11.63
N VAL A 125 -13.04 -16.35 -12.45
CA VAL A 125 -13.39 -16.08 -13.86
C VAL A 125 -14.59 -15.15 -13.91
N ASP A 126 -15.63 -15.44 -13.13
CA ASP A 126 -16.86 -14.64 -13.11
C ASP A 126 -16.61 -13.21 -12.59
N GLU A 127 -15.67 -13.06 -11.65
CA GLU A 127 -15.34 -11.76 -11.07
C GLU A 127 -14.39 -10.92 -11.94
N ILE A 128 -13.46 -11.55 -12.68
CA ILE A 128 -12.41 -10.84 -13.42
C ILE A 128 -12.74 -10.71 -14.90
N ALA A 129 -13.24 -11.77 -15.55
CA ALA A 129 -13.40 -11.79 -17.01
C ALA A 129 -14.31 -10.66 -17.53
N PRO A 130 -15.49 -10.37 -16.94
CA PRO A 130 -16.35 -9.29 -17.42
C PRO A 130 -15.71 -7.90 -17.31
N ARG A 131 -14.72 -7.71 -16.43
CA ARG A 131 -14.08 -6.41 -16.19
C ARG A 131 -12.93 -6.15 -17.17
N LEU A 132 -12.45 -7.19 -17.84
CA LEU A 132 -11.41 -7.11 -18.87
C LEU A 132 -11.97 -7.11 -20.30
N GLU A 133 -13.29 -7.23 -20.47
CA GLU A 133 -13.92 -7.39 -21.79
C GLU A 133 -13.60 -6.23 -22.74
N SER A 134 -13.58 -4.99 -22.25
CA SER A 134 -13.23 -3.81 -23.06
C SER A 134 -11.77 -3.78 -23.52
N LEU A 135 -10.89 -4.54 -22.86
CA LEU A 135 -9.47 -4.67 -23.19
C LEU A 135 -9.18 -5.93 -24.00
N ARG A 136 -10.17 -6.80 -24.21
CA ARG A 136 -10.00 -8.11 -24.83
C ARG A 136 -9.57 -7.96 -26.29
N VAL A 137 -8.61 -8.78 -26.70
CA VAL A 137 -8.10 -8.84 -28.07
C VAL A 137 -8.02 -10.29 -28.54
N PRO A 138 -7.97 -10.54 -29.86
CA PRO A 138 -7.73 -11.88 -30.37
C PRO A 138 -6.44 -12.50 -29.80
N PRO A 139 -6.41 -13.82 -29.54
CA PRO A 139 -5.24 -14.50 -29.01
C PRO A 139 -4.00 -14.26 -29.87
N SER A 140 -2.93 -13.82 -29.23
CA SER A 140 -1.62 -13.54 -29.83
C SER A 140 -0.51 -13.90 -28.84
N PRO A 141 0.76 -13.98 -29.26
CA PRO A 141 1.87 -14.17 -28.32
C PRO A 141 1.87 -13.03 -27.27
N PRO A 142 1.79 -13.35 -25.96
CA PRO A 142 1.73 -12.30 -24.94
C PRO A 142 3.11 -11.72 -24.65
N ASP A 143 3.17 -10.41 -24.40
CA ASP A 143 4.34 -9.75 -23.83
C ASP A 143 4.48 -10.09 -22.34
N ILE A 144 3.34 -10.20 -21.64
CA ILE A 144 3.24 -10.37 -20.19
C ILE A 144 2.20 -11.46 -19.89
N THR A 145 2.55 -12.41 -19.04
CA THR A 145 1.61 -13.45 -18.56
C THR A 145 1.43 -13.32 -17.06
N LEU A 146 0.20 -13.08 -16.63
CA LEU A 146 -0.20 -13.07 -15.22
C LEU A 146 -1.02 -14.31 -14.93
N ARG A 147 -0.68 -15.02 -13.85
CA ARG A 147 -1.40 -16.22 -13.42
C ARG A 147 -1.97 -16.00 -12.04
N LEU A 148 -3.28 -16.19 -11.91
CA LEU A 148 -3.93 -16.21 -10.61
C LEU A 148 -4.08 -17.65 -10.16
N VAL A 149 -3.92 -17.88 -8.86
CA VAL A 149 -4.15 -19.18 -8.25
C VAL A 149 -4.91 -19.00 -6.94
N GLU A 150 -5.90 -19.86 -6.72
CA GLU A 150 -6.58 -19.95 -5.42
C GLU A 150 -5.77 -20.86 -4.49
N ALA A 151 -5.45 -20.32 -3.31
CA ALA A 151 -4.92 -21.06 -2.17
C ALA A 151 -5.98 -21.07 -1.05
N ASP A 152 -5.79 -21.90 -0.02
CA ASP A 152 -6.80 -22.20 1.00
C ASP A 152 -7.53 -20.98 1.62
N GLN A 153 -6.88 -19.82 1.69
CA GLN A 153 -7.44 -18.59 2.28
C GLN A 153 -7.19 -17.32 1.46
N CYS A 154 -6.57 -17.42 0.29
CA CYS A 154 -6.22 -16.24 -0.50
C CYS A 154 -6.11 -16.54 -1.99
N VAL A 155 -6.13 -15.48 -2.78
CA VAL A 155 -5.88 -15.48 -4.21
C VAL A 155 -4.50 -14.88 -4.45
N CYS A 156 -3.62 -15.67 -5.06
CA CYS A 156 -2.26 -15.29 -5.36
C CYS A 156 -2.11 -14.88 -6.82
N ILE A 157 -1.36 -13.80 -7.09
CA ILE A 157 -1.07 -13.30 -8.43
C ILE A 157 0.42 -13.49 -8.73
N PHE A 158 0.74 -14.17 -9.83
CA PHE A 158 2.09 -14.48 -10.23
C PHE A 158 2.46 -13.87 -11.59
N HIS A 159 3.71 -13.44 -11.70
CA HIS A 159 4.34 -13.06 -12.96
C HIS A 159 5.72 -13.71 -13.06
N ARG A 160 5.96 -14.50 -14.12
CA ARG A 160 7.24 -15.22 -14.32
C ARG A 160 7.68 -16.08 -13.13
N GLY A 161 6.72 -16.62 -12.36
CA GLY A 161 6.97 -17.43 -11.17
C GLY A 161 7.19 -16.62 -9.88
N GLU A 162 7.26 -15.29 -9.96
CA GLU A 162 7.33 -14.42 -8.78
C GLU A 162 5.92 -14.09 -8.28
N LEU A 163 5.71 -14.21 -6.97
CA LEU A 163 4.48 -13.76 -6.31
C LEU A 163 4.46 -12.23 -6.32
N LEU A 164 3.48 -11.65 -7.01
CA LEU A 164 3.25 -10.21 -7.02
C LEU A 164 2.38 -9.78 -5.83
N ALA A 165 1.36 -10.56 -5.49
CA ALA A 165 0.47 -10.28 -4.37
C ALA A 165 -0.33 -11.52 -3.93
N ALA A 166 -0.79 -11.51 -2.69
CA ALA A 166 -1.73 -12.46 -2.13
C ALA A 166 -2.85 -11.68 -1.43
N GLU A 167 -4.11 -11.97 -1.78
CA GLU A 167 -5.27 -11.20 -1.32
C GLU A 167 -6.39 -12.13 -0.84
N ASP A 168 -7.03 -11.78 0.26
CA ASP A 168 -8.00 -12.67 0.94
C ASP A 168 -9.35 -12.80 0.20
N HIS A 169 -9.57 -12.02 -0.86
CA HIS A 169 -10.84 -12.01 -1.60
C HIS A 169 -10.64 -11.78 -3.11
N PRO A 170 -11.39 -12.47 -4.00
CA PRO A 170 -11.42 -12.23 -5.44
C PRO A 170 -11.50 -10.75 -5.88
N ALA A 171 -12.30 -9.91 -5.21
CA ALA A 171 -12.42 -8.49 -5.53
C ALA A 171 -11.13 -7.71 -5.23
N ALA A 172 -10.43 -8.09 -4.16
CA ALA A 172 -9.12 -7.53 -3.79
C ALA A 172 -8.04 -7.97 -4.78
N ALA A 173 -8.02 -9.26 -5.15
CA ALA A 173 -7.12 -9.78 -6.17
C ALA A 173 -7.35 -9.14 -7.54
N ARG A 174 -8.60 -8.95 -7.98
CA ARG A 174 -8.95 -8.25 -9.22
C ARG A 174 -8.37 -6.83 -9.24
N ALA A 175 -8.50 -6.12 -8.14
CA ALA A 175 -7.99 -4.77 -7.98
C ALA A 175 -6.46 -4.69 -8.09
N VAL A 176 -5.76 -5.59 -7.42
CA VAL A 176 -4.30 -5.68 -7.51
C VAL A 176 -3.87 -6.14 -8.90
N LEU A 177 -4.59 -7.08 -9.53
CA LEU A 177 -4.36 -7.52 -10.91
C LEU A 177 -4.38 -6.33 -11.87
N LEU A 178 -5.41 -5.48 -11.81
CA LEU A 178 -5.52 -4.30 -12.68
C LEU A 178 -4.38 -3.31 -12.43
N GLN A 179 -3.98 -3.11 -11.17
CA GLN A 179 -2.84 -2.27 -10.82
C GLN A 179 -1.53 -2.82 -11.41
N GLU A 180 -1.28 -4.12 -11.27
CA GLU A 180 -0.11 -4.79 -11.83
C GLU A 180 -0.10 -4.76 -13.36
N MET A 181 -1.27 -4.89 -14.01
CA MET A 181 -1.37 -4.71 -15.45
C MET A 181 -0.93 -3.30 -15.87
N VAL A 182 -1.36 -2.25 -15.17
CA VAL A 182 -0.92 -0.88 -15.49
C VAL A 182 0.58 -0.74 -15.25
N ARG A 183 1.09 -1.17 -14.08
CA ARG A 183 2.51 -1.10 -13.72
C ARG A 183 3.40 -1.79 -14.76
N LEU A 184 3.09 -3.04 -15.09
CA LEU A 184 3.86 -3.83 -16.06
C LEU A 184 3.72 -3.29 -17.49
N SER A 185 2.63 -2.59 -17.82
CA SER A 185 2.44 -1.97 -19.14
C SER A 185 3.20 -0.65 -19.32
N ALA A 186 3.67 -0.04 -18.24
CA ALA A 186 4.29 1.28 -18.21
C ALA A 186 5.57 1.26 -17.36
N SER A 187 6.54 0.43 -17.76
CA SER A 187 7.81 0.22 -17.05
C SER A 187 8.66 1.49 -16.85
N ASP A 188 8.35 2.58 -17.56
CA ASP A 188 8.98 3.90 -17.44
C ASP A 188 8.16 4.90 -16.60
N ARG A 189 6.97 4.50 -16.13
CA ARG A 189 6.00 5.35 -15.42
C ARG A 189 5.26 4.59 -14.33
N ASP A 190 5.99 3.89 -13.47
CA ASP A 190 5.45 3.19 -12.28
C ASP A 190 4.51 4.08 -11.46
N PHE A 191 4.75 5.39 -11.44
CA PHE A 191 3.91 6.39 -10.77
C PHE A 191 2.47 6.50 -11.31
N LEU A 192 2.23 6.25 -12.60
CA LEU A 192 0.89 6.36 -13.21
C LEU A 192 -0.04 5.21 -12.79
N ALA A 193 0.51 4.01 -12.54
CA ALA A 193 -0.27 2.88 -12.01
C ALA A 193 -0.80 3.18 -10.60
N ILE A 194 -0.09 4.02 -9.86
CA ILE A 194 -0.42 4.40 -8.49
C ILE A 194 -1.38 5.62 -8.47
N PHE A 195 -1.50 6.36 -9.57
CA PHE A 195 -2.38 7.54 -9.69
C PHE A 195 -3.86 7.23 -9.99
N HIS A 196 -4.31 5.98 -9.81
CA HIS A 196 -5.72 5.75 -9.46
C HIS A 196 -6.08 6.26 -8.06
N ALA A 197 -5.10 6.80 -7.36
CA ALA A 197 -5.29 7.23 -6.01
C ALA A 197 -5.95 8.59 -5.88
N ALA A 198 -6.82 8.67 -4.87
CA ALA A 198 -7.48 9.87 -4.42
C ALA A 198 -6.55 11.07 -4.56
N ALA A 199 -7.02 12.07 -5.29
CA ALA A 199 -6.44 13.38 -5.35
C ALA A 199 -7.31 14.26 -4.45
N CYS A 200 -6.74 14.76 -3.36
CA CYS A 200 -7.41 15.74 -2.52
C CYS A 200 -6.72 17.08 -2.72
N GLY A 201 -7.50 18.11 -3.05
CA GLY A 201 -6.95 19.41 -3.39
C GLY A 201 -7.96 20.53 -3.29
N SER A 202 -7.43 21.75 -3.19
CA SER A 202 -8.15 23.01 -3.36
C SER A 202 -7.90 23.58 -4.76
N GLU A 203 -8.48 24.74 -5.08
CA GLU A 203 -8.31 25.41 -6.39
C GLU A 203 -6.85 25.66 -6.80
N SER A 204 -5.89 25.65 -5.86
CA SER A 204 -4.48 25.95 -6.12
C SER A 204 -3.49 24.83 -5.82
N LYS A 205 -3.91 23.75 -5.15
CA LYS A 205 -3.00 22.68 -4.70
C LYS A 205 -3.70 21.33 -4.72
N CYS A 206 -2.98 20.30 -5.15
CA CYS A 206 -3.47 18.93 -5.22
C CYS A 206 -2.43 18.00 -4.60
N ILE A 207 -2.89 17.12 -3.72
CA ILE A 207 -2.09 16.04 -3.17
C ILE A 207 -2.65 14.76 -3.74
N ILE A 208 -1.77 14.05 -4.43
CA ILE A 208 -2.08 12.74 -4.94
C ILE A 208 -1.62 11.76 -3.87
N PHE A 209 -2.47 10.82 -3.49
CA PHE A 209 -2.18 9.83 -2.45
C PHE A 209 -1.73 8.50 -3.05
N PRO A 210 -0.53 8.38 -3.64
CA PRO A 210 -0.16 7.16 -4.35
C PRO A 210 -0.23 5.94 -3.41
N ALA A 211 -1.26 5.10 -3.59
CA ALA A 211 -1.47 3.94 -2.74
C ALA A 211 -2.19 2.81 -3.48
N ALA A 212 -1.83 1.57 -3.11
CA ALA A 212 -2.35 0.35 -3.71
C ALA A 212 -3.87 0.25 -3.59
N THR A 213 -4.52 -0.50 -4.47
CA THR A 213 -5.97 -0.72 -4.36
C THR A 213 -6.32 -1.40 -3.03
N HIS A 214 -7.41 -0.95 -2.38
CA HIS A 214 -7.81 -1.32 -1.01
C HIS A 214 -6.99 -0.71 0.14
N SER A 215 -6.04 0.19 -0.11
CA SER A 215 -5.28 0.90 0.95
C SER A 215 -6.08 1.95 1.73
N GLY A 216 -7.42 1.96 1.65
CA GLY A 216 -8.25 2.98 2.32
C GLY A 216 -7.98 4.41 1.84
N LYS A 217 -7.89 4.62 0.52
CA LYS A 217 -7.35 5.86 -0.08
C LYS A 217 -8.00 7.18 0.37
N THR A 218 -9.24 7.16 0.83
CA THR A 218 -9.84 8.21 1.66
C THR A 218 -11.21 7.74 2.14
N THR A 219 -11.40 7.69 3.45
CA THR A 219 -12.70 7.95 4.09
C THR A 219 -12.66 9.42 4.48
N LEU A 220 -13.30 10.28 3.68
CA LEU A 220 -13.56 11.67 4.08
C LEU A 220 -14.71 11.68 5.09
#